data_AF-A0A354JRP4-F1
#
_entry.id   AF-A0A354JRP4-F1
#
_cell.length_a   1.000
_cell.length_b   1.000
_cell.length_c   1.000
_cell.angle_alpha   90.00
_cell.angle_beta   90.00
_cell.angle_gamma   90.00
#
_symmetry.space_group_name_H-M   'P 1'
#
loop_
_entity.id
_entity.type
_entity.pdbx_description
1 polymer ?
#
loop_
_entity_poly.entity_id
_entity_poly.type
_entity_poly.pdbx_seq_one_letter_code
_entity_poly.pdbx_strand_id
1 'polypeptide(L)'
;MKIRVIAIVTATILTISCQRNLNVDFSTDDPVLNTPFSVVQLAGDSSLVYLTDYFPDPSVIDSVSIPNVFNYTLSTDKRFLILKADNQSLPFLTTFSVWAKGTQFTLVVRKNRKIPVTFTYEPKDQKVNKVQLAGQINDWNPSATNLTYDGQRYTTTLLLNPGKYHYQVVIDGKW
;
A
#
# COMPACT_ATOMS: atom_id res chain seq x y z
N MET A 1 -14.71 68.38 -33.31
CA MET A 1 -13.69 67.42 -33.82
C MET A 1 -13.04 66.70 -32.63
N LYS A 2 -13.63 65.60 -32.10
CA LYS A 2 -12.99 64.79 -31.03
C LYS A 2 -13.64 63.44 -30.66
N ILE A 3 -14.67 62.96 -31.39
CA ILE A 3 -15.44 61.77 -30.96
C ILE A 3 -15.24 60.53 -31.88
N ARG A 4 -14.66 60.68 -33.07
CA ARG A 4 -14.53 59.56 -34.04
C ARG A 4 -13.30 58.66 -33.87
N VAL A 5 -12.29 59.05 -33.09
CA VAL A 5 -11.04 58.27 -32.94
C VAL A 5 -11.12 57.25 -31.80
N ILE A 6 -11.91 57.51 -30.75
CA ILE A 6 -11.99 56.62 -29.57
C ILE A 6 -12.77 55.33 -29.89
N ALA A 7 -13.77 55.39 -30.76
CA ALA A 7 -14.57 54.22 -31.15
C ALA A 7 -13.80 53.19 -32.01
N ILE A 8 -12.73 53.61 -32.68
CA ILE A 8 -11.92 52.71 -33.52
C ILE A 8 -10.90 51.95 -32.67
N VAL A 9 -10.38 52.56 -31.59
CA VAL A 9 -9.40 51.90 -30.70
C VAL A 9 -10.06 50.85 -29.79
N THR A 10 -11.33 51.01 -29.43
CA THR A 10 -12.07 49.99 -28.66
C THR A 10 -12.56 48.81 -29.49
N ALA A 11 -12.68 48.94 -30.82
CA ALA A 11 -13.07 47.85 -31.71
C ALA A 11 -11.92 46.85 -31.98
N THR A 12 -10.66 47.28 -31.88
CA THR A 12 -9.49 46.44 -32.18
C THR A 12 -9.03 45.56 -31.01
N ILE A 13 -9.50 45.83 -29.78
CA ILE A 13 -9.08 45.10 -28.58
C ILE A 13 -9.93 43.82 -28.35
N LEU A 14 -11.07 43.68 -29.04
CA LEU A 14 -12.00 42.55 -28.85
C LEU A 14 -11.68 41.30 -29.68
N THR A 15 -10.67 41.32 -30.57
CA THR A 15 -10.34 40.15 -31.42
C THR A 15 -9.12 39.36 -30.97
N ILE A 16 -8.48 39.73 -29.85
CA ILE A 16 -7.43 38.92 -29.22
C ILE A 16 -8.08 37.97 -28.21
N SER A 17 -9.10 37.24 -28.66
CA SER A 17 -9.52 36.03 -27.96
C SER A 17 -8.58 34.93 -28.42
N CYS A 18 -7.56 34.63 -27.63
CA CYS A 18 -6.81 33.39 -27.77
C CYS A 18 -7.80 32.23 -27.57
N GLN A 19 -8.40 31.74 -28.64
CA GLN A 19 -9.01 30.42 -28.65
C GLN A 19 -7.87 29.42 -28.48
N ARG A 20 -7.48 29.14 -27.23
CA ARG A 20 -6.75 27.92 -26.93
C ARG A 20 -7.73 26.79 -27.16
N ASN A 21 -7.76 26.29 -28.40
CA ASN A 21 -8.30 24.98 -28.66
C ASN A 21 -7.47 24.01 -27.81
N LEU A 22 -8.09 23.49 -26.76
CA LEU A 22 -7.52 22.42 -25.95
C LEU A 22 -7.56 21.18 -26.85
N ASN A 23 -6.52 21.02 -27.65
CA ASN A 23 -6.33 19.81 -28.42
C ASN A 23 -5.92 18.74 -27.40
N VAL A 24 -6.91 18.01 -26.89
CA VAL A 24 -6.66 16.82 -26.08
C VAL A 24 -6.23 15.76 -27.08
N ASP A 25 -4.92 15.72 -27.32
CA ASP A 25 -4.32 14.68 -28.15
C ASP A 25 -4.37 13.39 -27.34
N PHE A 26 -5.35 12.54 -27.63
CA PHE A 26 -5.37 11.19 -27.10
C PHE A 26 -4.27 10.42 -27.82
N SER A 27 -3.10 10.36 -27.19
CA SER A 27 -1.96 9.62 -27.71
C SER A 27 -2.39 8.18 -27.99
N THR A 28 -2.29 7.75 -29.24
CA THR A 28 -2.52 6.34 -29.60
C THR A 28 -1.40 5.42 -29.08
N ASP A 29 -0.35 6.00 -28.49
CA ASP A 29 0.82 5.30 -27.95
C ASP A 29 0.74 5.03 -26.46
N ASP A 30 -0.33 5.46 -25.78
CA ASP A 30 -0.53 5.24 -24.36
C ASP A 30 -0.36 3.75 -24.00
N PRO A 31 0.37 3.42 -22.93
CA PRO A 31 0.52 2.03 -22.53
C PRO A 31 -0.84 1.45 -22.19
N VAL A 32 -1.07 0.18 -22.55
CA VAL A 32 -2.26 -0.54 -22.10
C VAL A 32 -2.19 -0.67 -20.58
N LEU A 33 -3.27 -0.29 -19.91
CA LEU A 33 -3.38 -0.33 -18.46
C LEU A 33 -4.49 -1.31 -18.05
N ASN A 34 -4.27 -2.02 -16.97
CA ASN A 34 -5.35 -2.72 -16.29
C ASN A 34 -6.17 -1.71 -15.50
N THR A 35 -7.47 -1.65 -15.83
CA THR A 35 -8.43 -0.78 -15.15
C THR A 35 -9.50 -1.62 -14.46
N PRO A 36 -9.98 -1.22 -13.27
CA PRO A 36 -9.58 -0.03 -12.51
C PRO A 36 -8.24 -0.19 -11.77
N PHE A 37 -7.49 0.90 -11.61
CA PHE A 37 -6.27 0.93 -10.79
C PHE A 37 -6.59 0.61 -9.33
N SER A 38 -6.15 -0.56 -8.87
CA SER A 38 -6.28 -0.95 -7.47
C SER A 38 -5.25 -0.25 -6.58
N VAL A 39 -5.58 -0.05 -5.31
CA VAL A 39 -4.62 0.44 -4.31
C VAL A 39 -3.61 -0.66 -4.00
N VAL A 40 -2.32 -0.33 -4.03
CA VAL A 40 -1.24 -1.25 -3.62
C VAL A 40 -1.35 -1.47 -2.11
N GLN A 41 -1.77 -2.67 -1.69
CA GLN A 41 -1.86 -3.04 -0.29
C GLN A 41 -0.53 -3.61 0.20
N LEU A 42 0.12 -2.94 1.17
CA LEU A 42 1.33 -3.46 1.79
C LEU A 42 1.01 -4.68 2.67
N ALA A 43 1.90 -5.67 2.64
CA ALA A 43 1.85 -6.91 3.41
C ALA A 43 2.51 -6.78 4.80
N GLY A 44 3.29 -5.73 5.03
CA GLY A 44 4.06 -5.50 6.25
C GLY A 44 5.39 -4.84 5.91
N ASP A 45 6.46 -5.19 6.63
CA ASP A 45 7.76 -4.56 6.46
C ASP A 45 8.42 -4.86 5.11
N SER A 46 8.02 -5.95 4.46
CA SER A 46 8.38 -6.30 3.08
C SER A 46 7.12 -6.64 2.30
N SER A 47 6.95 -6.02 1.15
CA SER A 47 5.78 -6.21 0.28
C SER A 47 6.22 -6.46 -1.16
N LEU A 48 5.69 -7.50 -1.77
CA LEU A 48 5.84 -7.79 -3.20
C LEU A 48 4.67 -7.16 -3.95
N VAL A 49 4.98 -6.25 -4.87
CA VAL A 49 4.00 -5.56 -5.71
C VAL A 49 4.16 -6.05 -7.15
N TYR A 50 3.13 -6.66 -7.71
CA TYR A 50 3.11 -7.06 -9.12
C TYR A 50 2.75 -5.86 -9.98
N LEU A 51 3.72 -5.35 -10.74
CA LEU A 51 3.49 -4.25 -11.67
C LEU A 51 2.64 -4.68 -12.87
N THR A 52 2.65 -5.98 -13.20
CA THR A 52 1.77 -6.58 -14.22
C THR A 52 0.28 -6.46 -13.90
N ASP A 53 -0.08 -6.25 -12.63
CA ASP A 53 -1.47 -6.00 -12.25
C ASP A 53 -1.96 -4.64 -12.76
N TYR A 54 -1.04 -3.73 -13.09
CA TYR A 54 -1.32 -2.38 -13.58
C TYR A 54 -0.89 -2.19 -15.04
N PHE A 55 0.26 -2.75 -15.41
CA PHE A 55 0.87 -2.68 -16.75
C PHE A 55 1.02 -4.11 -17.30
N PRO A 56 0.02 -4.63 -18.04
CA PRO A 56 0.04 -6.00 -18.55
C PRO A 56 1.31 -6.36 -19.33
N ASP A 57 1.82 -5.39 -20.09
CA ASP A 57 3.13 -5.46 -20.71
C ASP A 57 4.14 -4.67 -19.85
N PRO A 58 5.04 -5.34 -19.10
CA PRO A 58 6.02 -4.65 -18.27
C PRO A 58 7.13 -3.96 -19.08
N SER A 59 7.27 -4.28 -20.38
CA SER A 59 8.30 -3.67 -21.24
C SER A 59 8.08 -2.18 -21.47
N VAL A 60 6.82 -1.72 -21.31
CA VAL A 60 6.45 -0.31 -21.42
C VAL A 60 6.92 0.53 -20.24
N ILE A 61 7.29 -0.11 -19.12
CA ILE A 61 7.74 0.58 -17.90
C ILE A 61 9.16 1.09 -18.14
N ASP A 62 9.38 2.39 -17.99
CA ASP A 62 10.68 3.03 -18.09
C ASP A 62 11.41 2.94 -16.75
N SER A 63 10.78 3.44 -15.70
CA SER A 63 11.36 3.56 -14.35
C SER A 63 10.30 3.70 -13.25
N VAL A 64 10.75 3.65 -12.00
CA VAL A 64 9.91 3.90 -10.81
C VAL A 64 10.51 5.02 -9.97
N SER A 65 9.65 5.84 -9.37
CA SER A 65 10.03 6.86 -8.38
C SER A 65 9.37 6.52 -7.05
N ILE A 66 10.19 6.10 -6.09
CA ILE A 66 9.76 5.57 -4.79
C ILE A 66 10.15 6.57 -3.69
N PRO A 67 9.23 6.92 -2.77
CA PRO A 67 9.56 7.75 -1.62
C PRO A 67 10.67 7.15 -0.75
N ASN A 68 11.51 8.01 -0.20
CA ASN A 68 12.72 7.68 0.55
C ASN A 68 12.47 6.82 1.81
N VAL A 69 11.22 6.79 2.27
CA VAL A 69 10.76 5.94 3.37
C VAL A 69 10.83 4.44 3.02
N PHE A 70 10.85 4.08 1.74
CA PHE A 70 11.05 2.71 1.29
C PHE A 70 12.45 2.50 0.72
N ASN A 71 13.06 1.40 1.12
CA ASN A 71 14.03 0.71 0.28
C ASN A 71 13.26 -0.11 -0.76
N TYR A 72 13.80 -0.26 -1.97
CA TYR A 72 13.12 -1.04 -3.00
C TYR A 72 14.06 -1.85 -3.88
N THR A 73 13.49 -2.84 -4.56
CA THR A 73 14.16 -3.61 -5.61
C THR A 73 13.17 -3.84 -6.75
N LEU A 74 13.47 -3.30 -7.91
CA LEU A 74 12.73 -3.58 -9.14
C LEU A 74 13.34 -4.83 -9.80
N SER A 75 12.50 -5.79 -10.16
CA SER A 75 12.91 -6.95 -10.95
C SER A 75 13.50 -6.54 -12.30
N THR A 76 14.44 -7.33 -12.82
CA THR A 76 15.11 -7.04 -14.10
C THR A 76 14.13 -6.95 -15.27
N ASP A 77 13.07 -7.78 -15.25
CA ASP A 77 11.99 -7.80 -16.24
C ASP A 77 10.85 -6.83 -15.92
N LYS A 78 10.99 -6.01 -14.86
CA LYS A 78 10.04 -4.99 -14.40
C LYS A 78 8.64 -5.53 -14.05
N ARG A 79 8.49 -6.84 -13.85
CA ARG A 79 7.19 -7.45 -13.53
C ARG A 79 6.76 -7.21 -12.10
N PHE A 80 7.72 -7.09 -11.19
CA PHE A 80 7.46 -6.86 -9.78
C PHE A 80 8.45 -5.90 -9.13
N LEU A 81 7.98 -5.26 -8.07
CA LEU A 81 8.70 -4.35 -7.20
C LEU A 81 8.61 -4.89 -5.76
N ILE A 82 9.75 -5.07 -5.10
CA ILE A 82 9.80 -5.36 -3.67
C ILE A 82 9.98 -4.02 -2.95
N LEU A 83 9.04 -3.68 -2.07
CA LEU A 83 9.11 -2.52 -1.18
C LEU A 83 9.46 -2.99 0.23
N LYS A 84 10.41 -2.32 0.88
CA LYS A 84 10.84 -2.58 2.26
C LYS A 84 10.84 -1.30 3.07
N ALA A 85 10.17 -1.31 4.21
CA ALA A 85 10.15 -0.21 5.17
C ALA A 85 9.77 -0.75 6.54
N ASP A 86 10.01 0.02 7.60
CA ASP A 86 9.34 -0.26 8.88
C ASP A 86 7.85 0.09 8.74
N ASN A 87 6.98 -0.93 8.68
CA ASN A 87 5.55 -0.70 8.47
C ASN A 87 4.93 0.13 9.59
N GLN A 88 5.45 0.06 10.83
CA GLN A 88 4.87 0.78 11.96
C GLN A 88 5.05 2.30 11.83
N SER A 89 6.17 2.77 11.26
CA SER A 89 6.44 4.20 11.03
C SER A 89 5.82 4.78 9.76
N LEU A 90 5.27 3.95 8.86
CA LEU A 90 4.63 4.43 7.63
C LEU A 90 3.36 5.27 7.90
N PRO A 91 3.08 6.30 7.07
CA PRO A 91 1.76 6.93 7.01
C PRO A 91 0.70 5.94 6.47
N PHE A 92 -0.58 6.17 6.77
CA PHE A 92 -1.67 5.27 6.35
C PHE A 92 -1.81 5.11 4.83
N LEU A 93 -1.60 6.23 4.11
CA LEU A 93 -1.57 6.29 2.66
C LEU A 93 -0.29 7.00 2.23
N THR A 94 0.29 6.50 1.15
CA THR A 94 1.40 7.13 0.44
C THR A 94 1.23 6.84 -1.06
N THR A 95 2.17 7.27 -1.88
CA THR A 95 2.15 7.03 -3.31
C THR A 95 3.54 6.71 -3.83
N PHE A 96 3.63 5.99 -4.94
CA PHE A 96 4.83 5.99 -5.76
C PHE A 96 4.43 6.18 -7.22
N SER A 97 5.38 6.57 -8.06
CA SER A 97 5.14 6.76 -9.50
C SER A 97 5.82 5.67 -10.32
N VAL A 98 5.14 5.25 -11.39
CA VAL A 98 5.68 4.42 -12.47
C VAL A 98 5.67 5.26 -13.73
N TRP A 99 6.83 5.37 -14.37
CA TRP A 99 6.94 6.00 -15.68
C TRP A 99 6.81 4.91 -16.73
N ALA A 100 5.89 5.07 -17.67
CA ALA A 100 5.70 4.13 -18.77
C ALA A 100 5.45 4.88 -20.09
N LYS A 101 6.28 4.59 -21.10
CA LYS A 101 6.32 5.32 -22.38
C LYS A 101 6.30 6.84 -22.20
N GLY A 102 7.09 7.35 -21.26
CA GLY A 102 7.18 8.79 -20.96
C GLY A 102 5.99 9.39 -20.21
N THR A 103 4.96 8.60 -19.87
CA THR A 103 3.80 9.03 -19.09
C THR A 103 3.95 8.60 -17.63
N GLN A 104 3.63 9.50 -16.69
CA GLN A 104 3.69 9.24 -15.27
C GLN A 104 2.35 8.70 -14.75
N PHE A 105 2.39 7.52 -14.13
CA PHE A 105 1.26 6.92 -13.44
C PHE A 105 1.54 6.90 -11.94
N THR A 106 0.60 7.40 -11.14
CA THR A 106 0.75 7.42 -9.68
C THR A 106 -0.08 6.30 -9.07
N LEU A 107 0.58 5.39 -8.35
CA LEU A 107 -0.09 4.32 -7.62
C LEU A 107 -0.22 4.70 -6.15
N VAL A 108 -1.45 4.59 -5.63
CA VAL A 108 -1.73 4.78 -4.20
C VAL A 108 -1.31 3.53 -3.45
N VAL A 109 -0.58 3.72 -2.36
CA VAL A 109 -0.08 2.66 -1.49
C VAL A 109 -0.73 2.79 -0.13
N ARG A 110 -1.28 1.69 0.36
CA ARG A 110 -1.92 1.60 1.67
C ARG A 110 -1.09 0.75 2.63
N LYS A 111 -0.78 1.33 3.78
CA LYS A 111 -0.08 0.66 4.90
C LYS A 111 -0.80 -0.61 5.36
N ASN A 112 -0.04 -1.61 5.81
CA ASN A 112 -0.62 -2.73 6.56
C ASN A 112 -1.04 -2.22 7.95
N ARG A 113 -2.31 -2.39 8.31
CA ARG A 113 -2.86 -1.92 9.59
C ARG A 113 -2.58 -2.87 10.75
N LYS A 114 -2.06 -4.07 10.48
CA LYS A 114 -1.75 -5.04 11.52
C LYS A 114 -0.63 -4.52 12.43
N ILE A 115 -0.85 -4.62 13.73
CA ILE A 115 0.13 -4.31 14.77
C ILE A 115 0.59 -5.60 15.45
N PRO A 116 1.85 -5.68 15.90
CA PRO A 116 2.31 -6.80 16.71
C PRO A 116 1.64 -6.75 18.09
N VAL A 117 1.05 -7.87 18.51
CA VAL A 117 0.45 -8.06 19.83
C VAL A 117 1.07 -9.29 20.46
N THR A 118 1.78 -9.09 21.57
CA THR A 118 2.41 -10.18 22.33
C THR A 118 1.48 -10.68 23.41
N PHE A 119 1.21 -11.99 23.39
CA PHE A 119 0.55 -12.70 24.47
C PHE A 119 1.59 -13.39 25.34
N THR A 120 1.43 -13.25 26.65
CA THR A 120 2.33 -13.85 27.65
C THR A 120 1.50 -14.63 28.65
N TYR A 121 1.94 -15.85 28.95
CA TYR A 121 1.38 -16.69 30.00
C TYR A 121 2.50 -17.12 30.95
N GLU A 122 2.31 -16.86 32.25
CA GLU A 122 3.28 -17.16 33.31
C GLU A 122 2.74 -18.32 34.16
N PRO A 123 3.35 -19.52 34.09
CA PRO A 123 2.93 -20.65 34.93
C PRO A 123 3.33 -20.36 36.38
N LYS A 124 2.40 -20.53 37.33
CA LYS A 124 2.67 -20.25 38.75
C LYS A 124 3.49 -21.36 39.41
N ASP A 125 3.08 -22.62 39.30
CA ASP A 125 3.82 -23.77 39.89
C ASP A 125 3.54 -25.10 39.16
N GLN A 126 2.73 -25.08 38.11
CA GLN A 126 2.30 -26.30 37.40
C GLN A 126 3.26 -26.61 36.25
N LYS A 127 3.65 -27.87 36.11
CA LYS A 127 4.29 -28.36 34.89
C LYS A 127 3.29 -28.26 33.74
N VAL A 128 3.49 -27.26 32.90
CA VAL A 128 2.73 -27.06 31.67
C VAL A 128 3.54 -27.63 30.52
N ASN A 129 2.91 -28.42 29.64
CA ASN A 129 3.59 -28.99 28.48
C ASN A 129 3.31 -28.17 27.23
N LYS A 130 2.11 -27.60 27.13
CA LYS A 130 1.65 -26.87 25.96
C LYS A 130 0.71 -25.72 26.37
N VAL A 131 1.04 -24.52 25.91
CA VAL A 131 0.16 -23.36 26.01
C VAL A 131 -0.22 -22.92 24.61
N GLN A 132 -1.51 -22.72 24.40
CA GLN A 132 -2.08 -22.35 23.12
C GLN A 132 -3.05 -21.19 23.31
N LEU A 133 -3.33 -20.48 22.24
CA LEU A 133 -4.32 -19.41 22.19
C LEU A 133 -5.41 -19.80 21.19
N ALA A 134 -6.66 -19.64 21.58
CA ALA A 134 -7.79 -19.81 20.67
C ALA A 134 -8.71 -18.61 20.78
N GLY A 135 -9.24 -18.14 19.65
CA GLY A 135 -10.16 -17.01 19.62
C GLY A 135 -10.58 -16.64 18.21
N GLN A 136 -11.26 -15.51 18.08
CA GLN A 136 -11.69 -14.99 16.77
C GLN A 136 -10.51 -14.74 15.81
N ILE A 137 -9.31 -14.55 16.35
CA ILE A 137 -8.05 -14.34 15.64
C ILE A 137 -7.57 -15.56 14.84
N ASN A 138 -8.04 -16.77 15.17
CA ASN A 138 -7.58 -18.02 14.58
C ASN A 138 -8.70 -19.07 14.48
N ASP A 139 -9.93 -18.60 14.27
CA ASP A 139 -11.14 -19.44 14.11
C ASP A 139 -11.36 -20.42 15.28
N TRP A 140 -11.02 -20.00 16.50
CA TRP A 140 -11.10 -20.80 17.71
C TRP A 140 -10.33 -22.12 17.64
N ASN A 141 -9.29 -22.21 16.82
CA ASN A 141 -8.43 -23.38 16.69
C ASN A 141 -7.17 -23.23 17.54
N PRO A 142 -7.04 -23.90 18.70
CA PRO A 142 -5.85 -23.77 19.56
C PRO A 142 -4.57 -24.17 18.82
N SER A 143 -4.63 -25.16 17.93
CA SER A 143 -3.47 -25.66 17.18
C SER A 143 -2.90 -24.65 16.19
N ALA A 144 -3.67 -23.62 15.83
CA ALA A 144 -3.21 -22.53 14.97
C ALA A 144 -2.30 -21.52 15.71
N THR A 145 -2.24 -21.54 17.05
CA THR A 145 -1.42 -20.59 17.81
C THR A 145 -0.85 -21.23 19.07
N ASN A 146 0.35 -21.79 18.95
CA ASN A 146 1.14 -22.26 20.09
C ASN A 146 1.98 -21.11 20.66
N LEU A 147 2.16 -21.10 21.98
CA LEU A 147 3.11 -20.23 22.65
C LEU A 147 4.43 -20.97 22.88
N THR A 148 5.53 -20.25 22.75
CA THR A 148 6.89 -20.76 22.94
C THR A 148 7.36 -20.45 24.35
N TYR A 149 7.93 -21.44 25.04
CA TYR A 149 8.52 -21.25 26.36
C TYR A 149 9.94 -20.69 26.25
N ASP A 150 10.22 -19.59 26.95
CA ASP A 150 11.54 -18.94 26.95
C ASP A 150 12.43 -19.33 28.15
N GLY A 151 11.96 -20.23 29.01
CA GLY A 151 12.64 -20.60 30.27
C GLY A 151 11.94 -20.06 31.52
N GLN A 152 11.10 -19.04 31.37
CA GLN A 152 10.31 -18.45 32.45
C GLN A 152 8.81 -18.37 32.11
N ARG A 153 8.48 -18.08 30.85
CA ARG A 153 7.11 -17.75 30.42
C ARG A 153 6.85 -18.31 29.02
N TYR A 154 5.57 -18.48 28.72
CA TYR A 154 5.09 -18.82 27.39
C TYR A 154 4.73 -17.53 26.65
N THR A 155 5.26 -17.34 25.45
CA THR A 155 5.02 -16.13 24.65
C THR A 155 4.68 -16.45 23.20
N THR A 156 3.86 -15.60 22.57
CA THR A 156 3.66 -15.58 21.12
C THR A 156 3.32 -14.17 20.67
N THR A 157 3.69 -13.81 19.44
CA THR A 157 3.39 -12.49 18.86
C THR A 157 2.56 -12.68 17.61
N LEU A 158 1.41 -12.01 17.56
CA LEU A 158 0.49 -12.04 16.43
C LEU A 158 0.40 -10.67 15.76
N LEU A 159 0.27 -10.65 14.43
CA LEU A 159 -0.02 -9.45 13.67
C LEU A 159 -1.55 -9.30 13.50
N LEU A 160 -2.15 -8.39 14.28
CA LEU A 160 -3.60 -8.22 14.36
C LEU A 160 -4.03 -6.83 13.93
N ASN A 161 -5.16 -6.74 13.21
CA ASN A 161 -5.79 -5.44 12.99
C ASN A 161 -6.33 -4.90 14.33
N PRO A 162 -6.28 -3.58 14.59
CA PRO A 162 -6.90 -2.99 15.78
C PRO A 162 -8.38 -3.36 15.88
N GLY A 163 -8.80 -3.85 17.05
CA GLY A 163 -10.17 -4.32 17.27
C GLY A 163 -10.33 -5.03 18.61
N LYS A 164 -11.58 -5.42 18.91
CA LYS A 164 -11.91 -6.28 20.03
C LYS A 164 -11.98 -7.72 19.53
N TYR A 165 -11.24 -8.61 20.17
CA TYR A 165 -11.23 -10.04 19.87
C TYR A 165 -11.46 -10.82 21.15
N HIS A 166 -12.41 -11.75 21.12
CA HIS A 166 -12.53 -12.76 22.17
C HIS A 166 -11.46 -13.82 21.98
N TYR A 167 -10.84 -14.22 23.08
CA TYR A 167 -9.83 -15.27 23.13
C TYR A 167 -9.88 -16.01 24.46
N GLN A 168 -9.31 -17.21 24.48
CA GLN A 168 -9.10 -18.03 25.66
C GLN A 168 -7.74 -18.73 25.54
N VAL A 169 -7.07 -18.89 26.69
CA VAL A 169 -5.82 -19.64 26.78
C VAL A 169 -6.17 -21.11 26.96
N VAL A 170 -5.54 -21.99 26.19
CA VAL A 170 -5.73 -23.43 26.27
C VAL A 170 -4.45 -24.07 26.78
N ILE A 171 -4.51 -24.74 27.93
CA ILE A 171 -3.37 -25.33 28.62
C ILE A 171 -3.51 -26.84 28.60
N ASP A 172 -2.57 -27.54 27.96
CA ASP A 172 -2.59 -29.00 27.84
C ASP A 172 -3.94 -29.55 27.35
N GLY A 173 -4.57 -28.84 26.41
CA GLY A 173 -5.88 -29.19 25.83
C GLY A 173 -7.10 -28.79 26.66
N LYS A 174 -6.90 -28.15 27.82
CA LYS A 174 -7.98 -27.65 28.70
C LYS A 174 -8.20 -26.16 28.46
N TRP A 175 -9.47 -25.79 28.32
CA TRP A 175 -9.94 -24.41 28.14
C TRP A 175 -10.14 -23.73 29.50
#